data_AF-A0A1A8IL98-F1
#
_entry.id   AF-A0A1A8IL98-F1
#
_cell.length_a   1.000
_cell.length_b   1.000
_cell.length_c   1.000
_cell.angle_alpha   90.00
_cell.angle_beta   90.00
_cell.angle_gamma   90.00
#
_symmetry.space_group_name_H-M   'P 1'
#
loop_
_entity.id
_entity.type
_entity.pdbx_description
1 polymer ?
#
loop_
_entity_poly.entity_id
_entity_poly.type
_entity_poly.pdbx_seq_one_letter_code
_entity_poly.pdbx_strand_id
1 'polypeptide(L)' 'NMLRDVTIFDRHSQPTSVQELNHNPCVEANGGCAHFCFALPGSSLGVQSKKCSCAFGDLAADKENCEM' A
#
# COMPACT_ATOMS: atom_id res chain seq x y z
N ASN A 1 35.94 1.00 -6.22
CA ASN A 1 35.04 1.79 -5.35
C ASN A 1 33.98 2.44 -6.21
N MET A 2 32.85 1.75 -6.39
CA MET A 2 31.70 2.30 -7.09
C MET A 2 30.59 2.53 -6.07
N LEU A 3 29.94 3.69 -6.17
CA LEU A 3 28.80 4.05 -5.36
C LEU A 3 27.64 3.11 -5.71
N ARG A 4 27.02 2.49 -4.69
CA ARG A 4 25.95 1.49 -4.89
C ARG A 4 24.57 2.15 -5.00
N ASP A 5 24.33 3.19 -4.21
CA ASP A 5 23.07 3.93 -4.21
C ASP A 5 23.24 5.31 -3.56
N VAL A 6 22.40 6.26 -3.97
CA VAL A 6 22.24 7.59 -3.37
C VAL A 6 20.77 7.95 -3.40
N THR A 7 20.23 8.38 -2.27
CA THR A 7 18.85 8.87 -2.18
C THR A 7 18.81 10.31 -1.69
N ILE A 8 17.74 11.03 -2.02
CA ILE A 8 17.51 12.40 -1.58
C ILE A 8 16.66 12.37 -0.32
N PHE A 9 17.15 12.96 0.76
CA PHE A 9 16.40 13.15 2.01
C PHE A 9 15.81 14.57 2.07
N ASP A 10 14.62 14.73 1.48
CA ASP A 10 13.85 15.97 1.51
C ASP A 10 12.37 15.65 1.84
N ARG A 11 11.68 16.55 2.54
CA ARG A 11 10.26 16.35 2.91
C ARG A 11 9.34 16.47 1.70
N HIS A 12 9.68 17.31 0.73
CA HIS A 12 8.89 17.55 -0.47
C HIS A 12 8.93 16.34 -1.43
N SER A 13 9.93 15.45 -1.28
CA SER A 13 9.98 14.17 -2.00
C SER A 13 9.28 13.03 -1.24
N GLN A 14 8.65 13.31 -0.10
CA GLN A 14 7.97 12.32 0.77
C GLN A 14 6.56 12.84 1.14
N PRO A 15 5.62 12.90 0.18
CA PRO A 15 4.29 13.44 0.42
C PRO A 15 3.54 12.63 1.49
N THR A 16 2.80 13.32 2.36
CA THR A 16 2.04 12.70 3.45
C THR A 16 0.55 13.06 3.43
N SER A 17 0.12 14.01 2.60
CA SER A 17 -1.29 14.40 2.55
C SER A 17 -2.13 13.35 1.83
N VAL A 18 -3.39 13.19 2.26
CA VAL A 18 -4.33 12.23 1.66
C VAL A 18 -4.47 12.47 0.15
N GLN A 19 -4.48 13.74 -0.28
CA GLN A 19 -4.64 14.10 -1.68
C GLN A 19 -3.39 13.75 -2.51
N GLU A 20 -2.19 14.03 -2.01
CA GLU A 20 -0.94 13.69 -2.71
C GLU A 20 -0.69 12.18 -2.76
N LEU A 21 -1.19 11.45 -1.75
CA LEU A 21 -1.19 9.98 -1.74
C LEU A 21 -2.32 9.37 -2.59
N ASN A 22 -3.05 10.19 -3.36
CA ASN A 22 -4.19 9.79 -4.18
C ASN A 22 -5.24 8.95 -3.42
N HIS A 23 -5.56 9.39 -2.20
CA HIS A 23 -6.50 8.71 -1.30
C HIS A 23 -6.14 7.24 -1.10
N ASN A 24 -4.87 6.96 -0.80
CA ASN A 24 -4.36 5.61 -0.58
C ASN A 24 -5.27 4.85 0.42
N PRO A 25 -5.93 3.76 -0.02
CA PRO A 25 -6.95 3.06 0.76
C PRO A 25 -6.38 2.28 1.96
N CYS A 26 -5.06 2.17 2.08
CA CYS A 26 -4.38 1.49 3.18
C CYS A 26 -4.06 2.40 4.37
N VAL A 27 -4.16 3.73 4.22
CA VAL A 27 -3.80 4.70 5.29
C VAL A 27 -4.68 4.53 6.51
N GLU A 28 -6.00 4.40 6.30
CA GLU A 28 -6.96 4.22 7.37
C GLU A 28 -7.13 2.74 7.68
N ALA A 29 -6.94 2.37 8.95
CA ALA A 29 -7.13 1.02 9.48
C ALA A 29 -6.47 -0.11 8.64
N ASN A 30 -5.32 0.15 8.02
CA ASN A 30 -4.64 -0.78 7.10
C ASN A 30 -5.54 -1.26 5.95
N GLY A 31 -6.52 -0.44 5.55
CA GLY A 31 -7.57 -0.83 4.61
C GLY A 31 -8.40 -2.04 5.06
N GLY A 32 -8.41 -2.39 6.35
CA GLY A 32 -9.07 -3.60 6.87
C GLY A 32 -8.29 -4.90 6.65
N CYS A 33 -7.08 -4.87 6.08
CA CYS A 33 -6.29 -6.08 5.87
C CYS A 33 -5.68 -6.61 7.18
N ALA A 34 -5.73 -7.93 7.39
CA ALA A 34 -5.15 -8.56 8.57
C ALA A 34 -3.61 -8.46 8.62
N HIS A 35 -2.93 -8.57 7.48
CA HIS A 35 -1.48 -8.47 7.38
C HIS A 35 -1.05 -7.29 6.48
N PHE A 36 -0.91 -7.51 5.18
CA PHE A 36 -0.43 -6.49 4.25
C PHE A 36 -1.56 -5.87 3.45
N CYS A 37 -1.53 -4.55 3.30
CA CYS A 37 -2.38 -3.80 2.39
C CYS A 37 -1.52 -3.16 1.28
N PHE A 38 -1.84 -3.46 0.03
CA PHE A 38 -1.18 -2.88 -1.13
C PHE A 38 -2.13 -1.92 -1.83
N ALA A 39 -1.73 -0.66 -1.89
CA ALA A 39 -2.41 0.35 -2.69
C ALA A 39 -2.00 0.19 -4.15
N LEU A 40 -2.95 -0.22 -4.98
CA LEU A 40 -2.76 -0.46 -6.41
C LEU A 40 -3.27 0.76 -7.19
N PRO A 41 -2.57 1.16 -8.27
CA PRO A 41 -3.09 2.18 -9.16
C PRO A 41 -4.45 1.74 -9.71
N GLY A 42 -5.43 2.64 -9.69
CA GLY A 42 -6.78 2.34 -10.17
C GLY A 42 -6.79 1.93 -11.63
N SER A 43 -7.54 0.88 -11.97
CA SER A 43 -7.89 0.60 -13.36
C SER A 43 -8.96 1.59 -13.83
N SER A 44 -8.71 2.24 -14.97
CA SER A 44 -9.63 3.06 -15.81
C SER A 44 -10.47 4.20 -15.17
N LEU A 45 -10.63 4.28 -13.85
CA LEU A 45 -11.47 5.27 -13.15
C LEU A 45 -10.68 6.21 -12.20
N GLY A 46 -9.36 6.10 -12.14
CA GLY A 46 -8.48 7.00 -11.37
C GLY A 46 -8.47 6.79 -9.85
N VAL A 47 -9.38 5.98 -9.30
CA VAL A 47 -9.45 5.66 -7.86
C VAL A 47 -8.51 4.49 -7.55
N GLN A 48 -7.56 4.68 -6.62
CA GLN A 48 -6.71 3.58 -6.15
C GLN A 48 -7.56 2.46 -5.53
N SER A 49 -7.21 1.21 -5.84
CA SER A 49 -7.82 0.04 -5.20
C SER A 49 -6.84 -0.54 -4.18
N LYS A 50 -7.35 -1.23 -3.15
CA LYS A 50 -6.49 -2.02 -2.27
C LYS A 50 -6.48 -3.49 -2.66
N LYS A 51 -5.40 -4.18 -2.34
CA LYS A 51 -5.35 -5.64 -2.28
C LYS A 51 -4.70 -6.06 -0.97
N CYS A 52 -5.35 -6.95 -0.22
CA CYS A 52 -4.74 -7.56 0.96
C CYS A 52 -3.87 -8.76 0.58
N SER A 53 -2.84 -9.05 1.39
CA SER A 53 -2.04 -10.27 1.29
C SER A 53 -1.57 -10.74 2.66
N CYS A 54 -1.31 -12.04 2.77
CA CYS A 54 -0.88 -12.67 4.00
C CYS A 54 0.64 -12.86 4.03
N ALA A 55 1.26 -12.61 5.20
CA ALA A 55 2.66 -12.95 5.45
C ALA A 55 2.87 -14.46 5.60
N PHE A 56 1.83 -15.15 6.10
CA PHE A 56 1.73 -16.59 6.28
C PHE A 56 0.26 -16.99 6.14
N GLY A 57 0.01 -18.22 5.70
CA GLY A 57 -1.34 -18.68 5.35
C GLY A 57 -1.84 -18.09 4.03
N ASP A 58 -3.09 -18.40 3.70
CA ASP A 58 -3.76 -17.93 2.50
C ASP A 58 -4.74 -16.79 2.79
N LEU A 59 -4.95 -15.93 1.80
CA LEU A 59 -5.95 -14.88 1.89
C LEU A 59 -7.35 -15.52 1.84
N ALA A 60 -8.15 -15.27 2.88
CA ALA A 60 -9.50 -15.79 3.01
C ALA A 60 -10.43 -15.23 1.91
N ALA A 61 -11.60 -15.86 1.78
CA ALA A 61 -12.58 -15.50 0.75
C ALA A 61 -13.14 -14.07 0.90
N ASP A 62 -13.10 -13.50 2.11
CA ASP A 62 -13.45 -12.10 2.38
C ASP A 62 -12.44 -11.09 1.82
N LYS A 63 -11.27 -11.58 1.39
CA LYS A 63 -10.15 -10.80 0.83
C LYS A 63 -9.51 -9.85 1.83
N GLU A 64 -9.68 -10.09 3.13
CA GLU A 64 -9.18 -9.24 4.21
C GLU A 64 -8.43 -10.03 5.28
N ASN A 65 -9.00 -11.17 5.70
CA ASN A 65 -8.43 -12.05 6.72
C ASN A 65 -7.47 -13.10 6.14
N CYS A 66 -6.64 -13.67 7.01
CA CYS A 66 -5.70 -14.73 6.68
C CYS A 66 -6.08 -16.00 7.43
N GLU A 67 -6.11 -17.12 6.72
CA GLU A 67 -6.41 -18.46 7.24
C GLU A 67 -5.19 -19.38 7.04
N MET A 68 -5.05 -20.41 7.88
CA MET A 68 -3.94 -21.36 7.79
C MET A 68 -4.05 -22.29 6.59
#